data_AF-A0A0P1MKM4-F1
#
_entry.id   AF-A0A0P1MKM4-F1
#
_cell.length_a   1.000
_cell.length_b   1.000
_cell.length_c   1.000
_cell.angle_alpha   90.00
_cell.angle_beta   90.00
_cell.angle_gamma   90.00
#
_symmetry.space_group_name_H-M   'P 1'
#
loop_
_entity.id
_entity.type
_entity.pdbx_description
1 polymer ?
#
loop_
_entity_poly.entity_id
_entity_poly.type
_entity_poly.pdbx_seq_one_letter_code
_entity_poly.pdbx_strand_id
1 'polypeptide(L)'
;MAKASNIVLSLLRFASGLMLAFFHGLGKVNGALGYFFNGKEWKFINTVSNIGFPAPVVFALSATLSEFVGGILLAIGLFTRYSAFFVAFTMAVAIYRHLTTDMRFELAGLYFLISLLFLFKGGEGISVDNLIKK
;
A
#
# COMPACT_ATOMS: atom_id res chain seq x y z
N MET A 1 21.91 -2.89 22.46
CA MET A 1 20.93 -3.84 21.87
C MET A 1 20.03 -3.24 20.77
N ALA A 2 20.03 -1.93 20.49
CA ALA A 2 19.14 -1.29 19.49
C ALA A 2 19.44 -1.59 17.99
N LYS A 3 20.55 -2.26 17.63
CA LYS A 3 20.89 -2.52 16.23
C LYS A 3 20.06 -3.66 15.59
N ALA A 4 19.84 -4.75 16.32
CA ALA A 4 19.11 -5.91 15.79
C ALA A 4 17.64 -5.58 15.52
N SER A 5 16.97 -4.87 16.44
CA SER A 5 15.58 -4.41 16.27
C SER A 5 15.41 -3.53 15.03
N ASN A 6 16.38 -2.67 14.75
CA ASN A 6 16.34 -1.75 13.61
C ASN A 6 16.49 -2.49 12.28
N ILE A 7 17.35 -3.52 12.22
CA ILE A 7 17.52 -4.35 11.03
C ILE A 7 16.23 -5.12 10.73
N VAL A 8 15.63 -5.75 11.76
CA VAL A 8 14.39 -6.53 11.61
C VAL A 8 13.22 -5.64 11.15
N LEU A 9 13.06 -4.46 11.75
CA LEU A 9 12.04 -3.49 11.33
C LEU A 9 12.27 -3.00 9.90
N SER A 10 13.53 -2.76 9.52
CA SER A 10 13.85 -2.33 8.15
C SER A 10 13.55 -3.43 7.14
N LEU A 11 13.86 -4.68 7.46
CA LEU A 11 13.56 -5.84 6.62
C LEU A 11 12.04 -6.03 6.47
N LEU A 12 11.29 -5.96 7.57
CA LEU A 12 9.83 -6.05 7.54
C LEU A 12 9.23 -4.95 6.66
N ARG A 13 9.69 -3.71 6.82
CA ARG A 13 9.23 -2.57 6.01
C ARG A 13 9.54 -2.78 4.53
N PHE A 14 10.77 -3.16 4.22
CA PHE A 14 11.24 -3.37 2.86
C PHE A 14 10.46 -4.48 2.17
N ALA A 15 10.36 -5.66 2.80
CA ALA A 15 9.68 -6.82 2.24
C ALA A 15 8.18 -6.54 2.06
N SER A 16 7.50 -6.04 3.08
CA SER A 16 6.06 -5.75 2.99
C SER A 16 5.74 -4.66 1.96
N GLY A 17 6.51 -3.57 1.93
CA GLY A 17 6.31 -2.49 0.96
C GLY A 17 6.52 -2.95 -0.49
N LEU A 18 7.58 -3.72 -0.76
CA LEU A 18 7.81 -4.27 -2.10
C LEU A 18 6.76 -5.31 -2.48
N MET A 19 6.40 -6.22 -1.57
CA MET A 19 5.38 -7.21 -1.86
C MET A 19 4.04 -6.54 -2.17
N LEU A 20 3.65 -5.53 -1.40
CA LEU A 20 2.44 -4.75 -1.69
C LEU A 20 2.51 -4.10 -3.08
N ALA A 21 3.63 -3.43 -3.39
CA ALA A 21 3.80 -2.76 -4.66
C ALA A 21 3.73 -3.73 -5.85
N PHE A 22 4.45 -4.84 -5.81
CA PHE A 22 4.56 -5.72 -6.97
C PHE A 22 3.40 -6.72 -7.09
N PHE A 23 2.89 -7.26 -5.98
CA PHE A 23 1.81 -8.27 -6.03
C PHE A 23 0.40 -7.65 -6.04
N HIS A 24 0.23 -6.41 -5.56
CA HIS A 24 -1.09 -5.77 -5.49
C HIS A 24 -1.15 -4.46 -6.30
N GLY A 25 -0.07 -3.67 -6.32
CA GLY A 25 -0.01 -2.40 -7.04
C GLY A 25 0.25 -2.53 -8.55
N LEU A 26 1.24 -3.32 -8.97
CA LEU A 26 1.73 -3.32 -10.35
C LEU A 26 0.65 -3.69 -11.39
N GLY A 27 -0.17 -4.70 -11.09
CA GLY A 27 -1.28 -5.09 -11.95
C GLY A 27 -2.31 -3.96 -12.12
N LYS A 28 -2.54 -3.17 -11.06
CA LYS A 28 -3.45 -2.02 -11.10
C LYS A 28 -2.85 -0.86 -11.90
N VAL A 29 -1.54 -0.60 -11.78
CA VAL A 29 -0.83 0.38 -12.61
C VAL A 29 -0.93 0.01 -14.09
N ASN A 30 -0.68 -1.25 -14.44
CA ASN A 30 -0.82 -1.71 -15.83
C ASN A 30 -2.26 -1.55 -16.36
N GLY A 31 -3.25 -1.84 -15.51
CA GLY A 31 -4.65 -1.57 -15.82
C GLY A 31 -4.95 -0.09 -16.05
N ALA A 32 -4.43 0.80 -15.19
CA ALA A 32 -4.57 2.25 -15.33
C ALA A 32 -3.93 2.75 -16.64
N LEU A 33 -2.69 2.33 -16.95
CA LEU A 33 -2.01 2.69 -18.20
C LEU A 33 -2.77 2.18 -19.43
N GLY A 34 -3.31 0.96 -19.37
CA GLY A 34 -4.19 0.42 -20.40
C GLY A 34 -5.42 1.29 -20.63
N TYR A 35 -6.05 1.76 -19.55
CA TYR A 35 -7.25 2.58 -19.60
C TYR A 35 -7.00 3.98 -20.14
N PHE A 36 -6.01 4.71 -19.61
CA PHE A 36 -5.78 6.10 -20.00
C PHE A 36 -5.13 6.27 -21.37
N PHE A 37 -4.29 5.32 -21.81
CA PHE A 37 -3.51 5.49 -23.04
C PHE A 37 -3.91 4.56 -24.18
N ASN A 38 -4.59 3.45 -23.89
CA ASN A 38 -4.90 2.43 -24.89
C ASN A 38 -6.40 2.12 -25.01
N GLY A 39 -7.26 2.86 -24.31
CA GLY A 39 -8.72 2.64 -24.31
C GLY A 39 -9.14 1.26 -23.77
N LYS A 40 -8.28 0.58 -23.00
CA LYS A 40 -8.56 -0.75 -22.46
C LYS A 40 -9.43 -0.65 -21.21
N GLU A 41 -10.22 -1.67 -20.94
CA GLU A 41 -10.97 -1.76 -19.69
C GLU A 41 -10.01 -1.90 -18.49
N TRP A 42 -10.27 -1.14 -17.43
CA TRP A 42 -9.61 -1.33 -16.14
C TRP A 42 -10.58 -1.90 -15.11
N LYS A 43 -10.61 -3.24 -15.03
CA LYS A 43 -11.53 -4.02 -14.18
C LYS A 43 -11.55 -3.60 -12.71
N PHE A 44 -10.48 -3.00 -12.20
CA PHE A 44 -10.43 -2.53 -10.83
C PHE A 44 -11.42 -1.39 -10.57
N ILE A 45 -11.75 -0.57 -11.57
CA ILE A 45 -12.79 0.45 -11.48
C ILE A 45 -14.13 -0.20 -11.11
N ASN A 46 -14.48 -1.34 -11.72
CA ASN A 46 -15.71 -2.07 -11.41
C ASN A 46 -15.71 -2.56 -9.96
N THR A 47 -14.58 -3.07 -9.46
CA THR A 47 -14.43 -3.44 -8.05
C THR A 47 -14.69 -2.24 -7.13
N VAL A 48 -14.10 -1.09 -7.44
CA VAL A 48 -14.28 0.15 -6.64
C VAL A 48 -15.72 0.67 -6.72
N SER A 49 -16.36 0.55 -7.89
CA SER A 49 -17.77 0.90 -8.08
C SER A 49 -18.70 0.00 -7.27
N ASN A 50 -18.42 -1.31 -7.22
CA ASN A 50 -19.21 -2.28 -6.46
C ASN A 50 -19.09 -2.08 -4.94
N ILE A 51 -17.99 -1.48 -4.47
CA ILE A 51 -17.86 -1.07 -3.06
C ILE A 51 -18.77 0.15 -2.76
N GLY A 52 -19.20 0.91 -3.77
CA GLY A 52 -20.10 2.04 -3.63
C GLY A 52 -19.41 3.42 -3.62
N PHE A 53 -18.16 3.52 -4.10
CA PHE A 53 -17.49 4.82 -4.18
C PHE A 53 -18.12 5.73 -5.25
N PRO A 54 -18.36 7.02 -4.95
CA PRO A 54 -19.07 7.94 -5.86
C PRO A 54 -18.26 8.33 -7.11
N ALA A 55 -16.92 8.20 -7.06
CA ALA A 55 -16.02 8.47 -8.17
C ALA A 55 -15.05 7.29 -8.38
N PRO A 56 -15.51 6.15 -8.93
CA PRO A 56 -14.74 4.91 -8.94
C PRO A 56 -13.37 5.01 -9.61
N VAL A 57 -13.24 5.81 -10.66
CA VAL A 57 -11.96 6.04 -11.36
C VAL A 57 -10.95 6.74 -10.44
N VAL A 58 -11.39 7.78 -9.72
CA VAL A 58 -10.52 8.54 -8.80
C VAL A 58 -10.06 7.65 -7.66
N PHE A 59 -10.98 6.92 -7.02
CA PHE A 59 -10.63 6.03 -5.92
C PHE A 59 -9.80 4.82 -6.38
N ALA A 60 -10.02 4.31 -7.60
CA ALA A 60 -9.17 3.28 -8.20
C ALA A 60 -7.74 3.79 -8.39
N LEU A 61 -7.57 5.01 -8.91
CA LEU A 61 -6.26 5.66 -9.02
C LEU A 61 -5.61 5.87 -7.66
N SER A 62 -6.33 6.43 -6.68
CA SER A 62 -5.80 6.65 -5.33
C SER A 62 -5.33 5.34 -4.67
N ALA A 63 -6.11 4.28 -4.79
CA ALA A 63 -5.73 2.97 -4.25
C ALA A 63 -4.52 2.38 -4.97
N THR A 64 -4.44 2.56 -6.29
CA THR A 64 -3.30 2.10 -7.11
C THR A 64 -2.01 2.83 -6.76
N LEU A 65 -2.08 4.16 -6.58
CA LEU A 65 -0.94 4.96 -6.16
C LEU A 65 -0.50 4.59 -4.74
N SER A 66 -1.44 4.41 -3.82
CA SER A 66 -1.12 4.00 -2.45
C SER A 66 -0.45 2.63 -2.41
N GLU A 67 -0.97 1.63 -3.11
CA GLU A 67 -0.39 0.28 -3.09
C GLU A 67 0.95 0.21 -3.82
N PHE A 68 1.08 0.84 -4.99
CA PHE A 68 2.31 0.79 -5.78
C PHE A 68 3.34 1.80 -5.28
N VAL A 69 3.05 3.10 -5.43
CA VAL A 69 3.99 4.17 -5.06
C VAL A 69 4.15 4.21 -3.54
N GLY A 70 3.06 4.16 -2.78
CA GLY A 70 3.12 4.12 -1.32
C GLY A 70 3.84 2.86 -0.81
N GLY A 71 3.65 1.70 -1.45
CA GLY A 71 4.41 0.47 -1.16
C GLY A 71 5.91 0.63 -1.38
N ILE A 72 6.33 1.22 -2.52
CA ILE A 72 7.75 1.49 -2.82
C ILE A 72 8.35 2.49 -1.82
N LEU A 73 7.66 3.61 -1.58
CA LEU A 73 8.10 4.63 -0.62
C LEU A 73 8.23 4.06 0.79
N LEU A 74 7.26 3.24 1.21
CA LEU A 74 7.32 2.54 2.48
C LEU A 74 8.53 1.60 2.51
N ALA A 75 8.75 0.79 1.47
CA ALA A 75 9.85 -0.17 1.41
C ALA A 75 11.22 0.50 1.63
N ILE A 76 11.51 1.58 0.91
CA ILE A 76 12.77 2.33 1.07
C ILE A 76 12.80 3.18 2.36
N GLY A 77 11.64 3.34 3.01
CA GLY A 77 11.50 4.15 4.22
C GLY A 77 11.63 5.65 3.93
N LEU A 78 11.01 6.12 2.85
CA LEU A 78 10.87 7.53 2.51
C LEU A 78 9.44 8.00 2.84
N PHE A 79 9.33 9.11 3.55
CA PHE A 79 8.07 9.63 4.07
C PHE A 79 7.26 8.55 4.80
N THR A 80 7.95 7.73 5.59
CA THR A 80 7.45 6.44 6.11
C THR A 80 6.07 6.56 6.75
N ARG A 81 5.85 7.60 7.57
CA ARG A 81 4.55 7.82 8.24
C ARG A 81 3.43 8.12 7.24
N TYR A 82 3.69 8.94 6.23
CA TYR A 82 2.71 9.30 5.22
C TYR A 82 2.42 8.13 4.27
N SER A 83 3.47 7.44 3.80
CA SER A 83 3.34 6.23 2.97
C SER A 83 2.54 5.15 3.70
N ALA A 84 2.85 4.92 4.98
CA ALA A 84 2.13 3.99 5.83
C ALA A 84 0.68 4.39 6.07
N PHE A 85 0.38 5.69 6.24
CA PHE A 85 -1.00 6.18 6.40
C PHE A 85 -1.87 5.82 5.18
N PHE A 86 -1.40 6.13 3.97
CA PHE A 86 -2.17 5.84 2.76
C PHE A 86 -2.33 4.34 2.52
N VAL A 87 -1.29 3.54 2.80
CA VAL A 87 -1.37 2.07 2.73
C VAL A 87 -2.36 1.53 3.76
N ALA A 88 -2.33 2.02 4.99
CA ALA A 88 -3.28 1.60 6.02
C ALA A 88 -4.72 1.92 5.61
N PHE A 89 -4.96 3.11 5.04
CA PHE A 89 -6.29 3.49 4.56
C PHE A 89 -6.79 2.56 3.45
N THR A 90 -5.97 2.23 2.45
CA THR A 90 -6.38 1.31 1.38
C THR A 90 -6.57 -0.11 1.86
N MET A 91 -5.75 -0.58 2.80
CA MET A 91 -5.92 -1.90 3.40
C MET A 91 -7.19 -1.97 4.26
N ALA A 92 -7.58 -0.89 4.96
CA ALA A 92 -8.87 -0.82 5.66
C ALA A 92 -10.06 -0.98 4.70
N VAL A 93 -10.02 -0.31 3.55
CA VAL A 93 -11.04 -0.46 2.49
C VAL A 93 -11.03 -1.88 1.91
N ALA A 94 -9.84 -2.46 1.70
CA ALA A 94 -9.71 -3.83 1.21
C ALA A 94 -10.28 -4.86 2.21
N ILE A 95 -10.03 -4.68 3.52
CA ILE A 95 -10.61 -5.49 4.59
C ILE A 95 -12.14 -5.41 4.53
N TYR A 96 -12.70 -4.19 4.49
CA TYR A 96 -14.15 -4.00 4.38
C TYR A 96 -14.73 -4.76 3.17
N ARG A 97 -14.13 -4.59 1.98
CA ARG A 97 -14.53 -5.30 0.77
C ARG A 97 -14.52 -6.81 0.98
N HIS A 98 -13.43 -7.38 1.48
CA HIS A 98 -13.32 -8.83 1.71
C HIS A 98 -14.33 -9.35 2.74
N LEU A 99 -14.57 -8.62 3.84
CA LEU A 99 -15.60 -8.97 4.82
C LEU A 99 -17.01 -9.02 4.23
N THR A 100 -17.28 -8.19 3.21
CA THR A 100 -18.59 -8.16 2.53
C THR A 100 -18.71 -9.11 1.32
N THR A 101 -17.62 -9.75 0.87
CA THR A 101 -17.63 -10.57 -0.36
C THR A 101 -17.23 -12.02 -0.17
N ASP A 102 -16.05 -12.28 0.41
CA ASP A 102 -15.41 -13.61 0.34
C ASP A 102 -14.72 -14.05 1.65
N MET A 103 -14.72 -13.20 2.68
CA MET A 103 -14.06 -13.42 3.97
C MET A 103 -12.54 -13.61 3.92
N ARG A 104 -11.88 -13.33 2.78
CA ARG A 104 -10.42 -13.49 2.60
C ARG A 104 -9.64 -12.23 3.00
N PHE A 105 -9.99 -11.64 4.13
CA PHE A 105 -9.44 -10.35 4.57
C PHE A 105 -8.05 -10.45 5.24
N GLU A 106 -7.59 -11.66 5.57
CA GLU A 106 -6.39 -11.90 6.38
C GLU A 106 -5.14 -11.20 5.85
N LEU A 107 -4.87 -11.31 4.55
CA LEU A 107 -3.69 -10.69 3.93
C LEU A 107 -3.77 -9.16 3.95
N ALA A 108 -4.95 -8.58 3.68
CA ALA A 108 -5.17 -7.15 3.82
C ALA A 108 -5.03 -6.70 5.28
N GLY A 109 -5.49 -7.53 6.23
CA GLY A 109 -5.29 -7.35 7.67
C GLY A 109 -3.82 -7.31 8.06
N LEU A 110 -2.98 -8.20 7.52
CA LEU A 110 -1.54 -8.21 7.78
C LEU A 110 -0.87 -6.93 7.27
N TYR A 111 -1.15 -6.51 6.03
CA TYR A 111 -0.63 -5.25 5.51
C TYR A 111 -1.14 -4.04 6.29
N PHE A 112 -2.39 -4.07 6.76
CA PHE A 112 -2.95 -3.04 7.64
C PHE A 112 -2.19 -2.93 8.96
N LEU A 113 -1.94 -4.05 9.65
CA LEU A 113 -1.20 -4.03 10.92
C LEU A 113 0.25 -3.58 10.73
N ILE A 114 0.91 -4.03 9.67
CA ILE A 114 2.29 -3.62 9.35
C ILE A 114 2.35 -2.13 9.03
N SER A 115 1.39 -1.62 8.25
CA SER A 115 1.32 -0.18 7.96
C SER A 115 1.01 0.64 9.21
N LEU A 116 0.12 0.21 10.10
CA LEU A 116 -0.07 0.86 11.40
C LEU A 116 1.21 0.89 12.23
N LEU A 117 1.97 -0.20 12.27
CA LEU A 117 3.26 -0.25 12.95
C LEU A 117 4.20 0.86 12.43
N PHE A 118 4.33 1.03 11.12
CA PHE A 118 5.21 2.06 10.54
C PHE A 118 4.61 3.47 10.55
N LEU A 119 3.29 3.61 10.63
CA LEU A 119 2.61 4.88 10.84
C LEU A 119 3.01 5.50 12.19
N PHE A 120 3.02 4.69 13.24
CA PHE A 120 3.37 5.14 14.59
C PHE A 120 4.87 5.14 14.84
N LYS A 121 5.59 4.10 14.41
CA LYS A 121 7.04 3.97 14.60
C LYS A 121 7.85 4.92 13.72
N GLY A 122 7.41 5.13 12.48
CA GLY A 122 8.12 5.94 11.48
C GLY A 122 9.34 5.25 10.86
N GLY A 123 10.13 6.03 10.14
CA GLY A 123 11.28 5.57 9.34
C GLY A 123 12.56 5.39 10.13
N GLU A 124 12.56 4.66 11.25
CA GLU A 124 13.79 4.32 11.97
C GLU A 124 14.61 3.24 11.21
N GLY A 125 15.86 3.01 11.64
CA GLY A 125 16.73 1.96 11.10
C GLY A 125 17.39 2.31 9.77
N ILE A 126 17.48 1.32 8.87
CA ILE A 126 17.99 1.49 7.51
C ILE A 126 16.83 2.03 6.68
N SER A 127 16.76 3.35 6.49
CA SER A 127 15.67 4.04 5.81
C SER A 127 16.16 5.35 5.20
N VAL A 128 15.55 5.78 4.10
CA VAL A 128 15.86 7.09 3.51
C VAL A 128 15.55 8.23 4.48
N ASP A 129 14.45 8.14 5.25
CA ASP A 129 14.09 9.12 6.29
C ASP A 129 15.20 9.32 7.34
N ASN A 130 15.90 8.24 7.73
CA ASN A 130 16.99 8.31 8.70
C ASN A 130 18.31 8.79 8.08
N LEU A 131 18.49 8.57 6.77
CA LEU A 131 19.63 9.13 6.02
C LEU A 131 19.49 10.65 5.87
N ILE A 132 18.29 11.17 5.60
CA ILE A 132 18.04 12.61 5.39
C ILE A 132 18.10 13.41 6.70
N LYS A 133 17.78 12.79 7.84
CA LYS A 133 17.81 13.45 9.16
C LYS A 133 19.21 13.63 9.76
N LYS A 134 20.22 13.00 9.17
CA LYS A 134 21.62 13.15 9.57
C LYS A 134 22.25 14.34 8.87
#